data_AF-A0A5B8KY27-F1
#
_entry.id   AF-A0A5B8KY27-F1
#
_cell.length_a   1.000
_cell.length_b   1.000
_cell.length_c   1.000
_cell.angle_alpha   90.00
_cell.angle_beta   90.00
_cell.angle_gamma   90.00
#
_symmetry.space_group_name_H-M   'P 1'
#
loop_
_entity.id
_entity.type
_entity.pdbx_description
1 polymer ?
#
loop_
_entity_poly.entity_id
_entity_poly.type
_entity_poly.pdbx_seq_one_letter_code
_entity_poly.pdbx_strand_id
1 'polypeptide(L)'
;MTDTEVGNRLKSLKGGIQSLERAASLLDVVETTGEAGTSLADLSEVPGLHVSSVFHLAKTLEDLGFLARLGEGKHFSIGPRLF
;
A
#
# COMPACT_ATOMS: atom_id res chain seq x y z
N MET A 1 -21.05 5.53 2.49
CA MET A 1 -20.14 6.28 1.61
C MET A 1 -19.09 5.28 1.17
N THR A 2 -19.19 4.82 -0.08
CA THR A 2 -18.69 3.51 -0.53
C THR A 2 -17.29 3.56 -1.12
N ASP A 3 -16.41 2.65 -0.67
CA ASP A 3 -15.04 2.37 -1.14
C ASP A 3 -14.83 2.37 -2.67
N THR A 4 -15.89 2.09 -3.43
CA THR A 4 -15.89 2.02 -4.88
C THR A 4 -15.60 3.36 -5.58
N GLU A 5 -15.92 4.51 -4.96
CA GLU A 5 -15.69 5.82 -5.59
C GLU A 5 -14.24 6.31 -5.46
N VAL A 6 -13.54 5.94 -4.37
CA VAL A 6 -12.13 6.31 -4.16
C VAL A 6 -11.24 5.56 -5.15
N GLY A 7 -11.43 4.24 -5.26
CA GLY A 7 -10.66 3.38 -6.17
C GLY A 7 -10.83 3.74 -7.66
N ASN A 8 -11.98 4.30 -8.05
CA ASN A 8 -12.24 4.68 -9.45
C ASN A 8 -11.68 6.08 -9.81
N ARG A 9 -11.51 6.98 -8.83
CA ARG A 9 -10.87 8.30 -9.05
C ARG A 9 -9.35 8.20 -9.20
N LEU A 10 -8.72 7.20 -8.59
CA LEU A 10 -7.28 6.95 -8.74
C LEU A 10 -6.92 6.29 -10.09
N LYS A 11 -7.88 5.62 -10.74
CA LYS A 11 -7.62 4.84 -11.96
C LYS A 11 -7.31 5.67 -13.22
N SER A 12 -7.46 7.00 -13.21
CA SER A 12 -7.05 7.86 -14.32
C SER A 12 -7.10 9.35 -13.95
N LEU A 13 -6.20 9.80 -13.06
CA LEU A 13 -5.84 11.22 -13.09
C LEU A 13 -4.92 11.39 -14.31
N LYS A 14 -5.46 11.89 -15.43
CA LYS A 14 -4.65 12.21 -16.61
C LYS A 14 -3.58 13.23 -16.21
N GLY A 15 -2.33 12.78 -16.01
CA GLY A 15 -1.23 13.59 -15.49
C GLY A 15 -0.81 13.34 -14.02
N GLY A 16 -1.36 12.30 -13.37
CA GLY A 16 -0.98 11.88 -12.02
C GLY A 16 0.44 11.27 -11.92
N ILE A 17 1.02 11.31 -10.72
CA ILE A 17 2.30 10.66 -10.43
C ILE A 17 2.03 9.18 -10.12
N GLN A 18 2.35 8.30 -11.07
CA GLN A 18 2.08 6.86 -10.96
C GLN A 18 2.64 6.20 -9.68
N SER A 19 3.77 6.68 -9.15
CA SER A 19 4.33 6.13 -7.91
C SER A 19 3.45 6.41 -6.69
N LEU A 20 2.73 7.55 -6.67
CA LEU A 20 1.78 7.87 -5.61
C LEU A 20 0.51 7.04 -5.72
N GLU A 21 -0.01 6.86 -6.93
CA GLU A 21 -1.18 5.99 -7.17
C GLU A 21 -0.89 4.56 -6.71
N ARG A 22 0.30 4.04 -7.02
CA ARG A 22 0.77 2.73 -6.57
C ARG A 22 0.94 2.67 -5.05
N ALA A 23 1.51 3.70 -4.44
CA ALA A 23 1.65 3.77 -2.99
C ALA A 23 0.28 3.75 -2.30
N ALA A 24 -0.71 4.48 -2.83
CA ALA A 24 -2.08 4.44 -2.34
C ALA A 24 -2.68 3.03 -2.43
N SER A 25 -2.55 2.36 -3.58
CA SER A 25 -3.04 0.98 -3.71
C SER A 25 -2.38 0.00 -2.74
N LEU A 26 -1.11 0.18 -2.38
CA LEU A 26 -0.47 -0.65 -1.35
C LEU A 26 -1.07 -0.38 0.04
N LEU A 27 -1.37 0.87 0.37
CA LEU A 27 -2.02 1.22 1.64
C LEU A 27 -3.43 0.62 1.73
N ASP A 28 -4.21 0.67 0.65
CA ASP A 28 -5.55 0.08 0.58
C ASP A 28 -5.53 -1.43 0.89
N VAL A 29 -4.54 -2.15 0.34
CA VAL A 29 -4.39 -3.60 0.58
C VAL A 29 -4.01 -3.89 2.04
N VAL A 30 -3.11 -3.09 2.61
CA VAL A 30 -2.69 -3.25 4.01
C VAL A 30 -3.84 -2.94 4.97
N GLU A 31 -4.61 -1.89 4.70
CA GLU A 31 -5.80 -1.54 5.46
C GLU A 31 -6.85 -2.66 5.42
N THR A 32 -7.13 -3.21 4.22
CA THR A 32 -8.11 -4.29 4.04
C THR A 32 -7.77 -5.55 4.83
N THR A 33 -6.47 -5.84 5.03
CA THR A 33 -6.01 -7.02 5.75
C THR A 33 -6.09 -6.84 7.28
N GLY A 34 -6.08 -5.58 7.76
CA GLY A 34 -6.23 -5.25 9.17
C GLY A 34 -5.13 -5.83 10.06
N GLU A 35 -5.52 -6.34 11.24
CA GLU A 35 -4.60 -6.80 12.29
C GLU A 35 -3.74 -8.01 11.90
N ALA A 36 -4.15 -8.80 10.90
CA ALA A 36 -3.35 -9.92 10.41
C ALA A 36 -2.05 -9.46 9.72
N GLY A 37 -2.06 -8.23 9.19
CA GLY A 37 -0.98 -7.64 8.41
C GLY A 37 -0.76 -8.33 7.06
N THR A 38 -0.12 -7.61 6.15
CA THR A 38 0.05 -8.05 4.76
C THR A 38 1.50 -8.36 4.46
N SER A 39 1.79 -9.51 3.86
CA SER A 39 3.16 -9.86 3.49
C SER A 39 3.61 -9.14 2.22
N LEU A 40 4.92 -9.06 1.99
CA LEU A 40 5.45 -8.50 0.74
C LEU A 40 5.01 -9.32 -0.49
N ALA A 41 4.78 -10.62 -0.33
CA ALA A 41 4.28 -11.48 -1.39
C ALA A 41 2.85 -11.08 -1.78
N ASP A 42 1.97 -10.88 -0.79
CA ASP A 42 0.58 -10.45 -1.04
C ASP A 42 0.53 -9.06 -1.71
N LEU A 43 1.39 -8.14 -1.28
CA LEU A 43 1.54 -6.82 -1.91
C LEU A 43 2.05 -6.90 -3.36
N SER A 44 2.75 -7.98 -3.71
CA SER A 44 3.28 -8.19 -5.07
C SER A 44 2.24 -8.73 -6.05
N GLU A 45 1.11 -9.23 -5.55
CA GLU A 45 -0.03 -9.67 -6.37
C GLU A 45 -0.87 -8.49 -6.88
N VAL A 46 -0.59 -7.25 -6.44
CA VAL A 46 -1.29 -6.06 -6.92
C VAL A 46 -1.03 -5.87 -8.42
N PRO A 47 -2.09 -5.94 -9.27
CA PRO A 47 -1.93 -5.90 -10.72
C PRO A 47 -1.24 -4.62 -11.20
N GLY A 48 -0.25 -4.76 -12.07
CA GLY A 48 0.45 -3.63 -12.70
C GLY A 48 1.68 -3.10 -11.97
N LEU A 49 2.12 -3.75 -10.88
CA LEU A 49 3.38 -3.45 -10.22
C LEU A 49 4.40 -4.58 -10.40
N HIS A 50 5.65 -4.21 -10.71
CA HIS A 50 6.76 -5.14 -10.66
C HIS A 50 7.20 -5.35 -9.21
N VAL A 51 7.61 -6.56 -8.82
CA VAL A 51 8.00 -6.92 -7.45
C VAL A 51 9.02 -5.94 -6.84
N SER A 52 10.01 -5.51 -7.63
CA SER A 52 11.00 -4.52 -7.21
C SER A 52 10.39 -3.15 -6.86
N SER A 53 9.33 -2.74 -7.56
CA SER A 53 8.61 -1.48 -7.26
C SER A 53 7.82 -1.59 -5.97
N VAL A 54 7.19 -2.73 -5.71
CA VAL A 54 6.46 -2.98 -4.45
C VAL A 54 7.39 -2.91 -3.25
N PHE A 55 8.56 -3.56 -3.34
CA PHE A 55 9.56 -3.50 -2.28
C PHE A 55 10.01 -2.06 -1.96
N HIS A 56 10.40 -1.28 -2.98
CA HIS A 56 10.86 0.09 -2.76
C HIS A 56 9.76 1.00 -2.23
N LEU A 57 8.52 0.85 -2.70
CA LEU A 57 7.38 1.61 -2.21
C LEU A 57 7.04 1.25 -0.76
N ALA A 58 6.94 -0.05 -0.44
CA ALA A 58 6.67 -0.51 0.92
C ALA A 58 7.76 -0.04 1.90
N LYS A 59 9.03 -0.11 1.50
CA LYS A 59 10.15 0.38 2.31
C LYS A 59 10.07 1.89 2.54
N THR A 60 9.78 2.66 1.49
CA THR A 60 9.62 4.11 1.59
C THR A 60 8.46 4.47 2.51
N LEU A 61 7.32 3.79 2.39
CA LEU A 61 6.15 4.01 3.23
C LEU A 61 6.41 3.64 4.71
N GLU A 62 7.18 2.58 4.96
CA GLU A 62 7.67 2.23 6.29
C GLU A 62 8.55 3.33 6.88
N ASP A 63 9.56 3.80 6.13
CA ASP A 63 10.48 4.85 6.58
C ASP A 63 9.77 6.19 6.83
N LEU A 64 8.69 6.46 6.09
CA LEU A 64 7.83 7.63 6.26
C LEU A 64 6.78 7.47 7.37
N GLY A 65 6.67 6.29 7.99
CA GLY A 65 5.72 5.98 9.06
C GLY A 65 4.28 5.71 8.62
N PHE A 66 4.03 5.56 7.32
CA PHE A 66 2.72 5.18 6.77
C PHE A 66 2.46 3.67 6.87
N LEU A 67 3.52 2.87 6.88
CA LEU A 67 3.48 1.44 7.21
C LEU A 67 4.30 1.17 8.47
N ALA A 68 3.96 0.09 9.17
CA ALA A 68 4.77 -0.46 10.25
C ALA A 68 4.94 -1.98 10.04
N ARG A 69 6.03 -2.55 10.55
CA ARG A 69 6.22 -4.01 10.56
C ARG A 69 5.54 -4.64 11.77
N LEU A 70 4.89 -5.77 11.54
CA LEU A 70 4.33 -6.63 12.59
C LEU A 70 5.27 -7.81 12.92
N GLY A 71 5.36 -8.14 14.21
CA GLY A 71 6.08 -9.31 14.71
C GLY A 71 7.54 -9.38 14.27
N GLU A 72 7.98 -10.54 13.78
CA GLU A 72 9.35 -10.75 13.26
C GLU A 72 9.61 -10.10 11.88
N GLY A 73 8.79 -9.11 11.50
CA GLY A 73 9.08 -8.22 10.38
C GLY A 73 8.70 -8.74 9.01
N LYS A 74 7.85 -9.77 8.90
CA LYS A 74 7.42 -10.34 7.61
C LYS A 74 6.11 -9.75 7.07
N HIS A 75 5.33 -9.09 7.92
CA HIS A 75 4.04 -8.49 7.57
C HIS A 75 4.05 -6.99 7.88
N PHE A 76 3.27 -6.24 7.10
CA PHE A 76 3.07 -4.82 7.25
C PHE A 76 1.66 -4.53 7.79
N SER A 77 1.54 -3.50 8.62
CA SER A 77 0.27 -2.88 9.04
C SER A 77 0.28 -1.39 8.70
N ILE A 78 -0.87 -0.73 8.82
CA ILE A 78 -0.93 0.73 8.77
C ILE A 78 -0.08 1.30 9.92
N GLY A 79 0.76 2.26 9.56
CA GLY A 79 1.68 2.93 10.47
C GLY A 79 0.99 4.06 11.26
N PRO A 80 1.62 4.53 12.35
CA PRO A 80 1.04 5.49 13.26
C PRO A 80 0.82 6.88 12.65
N ARG A 81 1.41 7.20 11.48
CA ARG A 81 1.24 8.51 10.84
C ARG A 81 -0.19 8.75 10.31
N LEU A 82 -0.99 7.71 10.20
CA LEU A 82 -2.39 7.79 9.74
C LEU A 82 -3.40 7.87 10.90
N PHE A 83 -2.93 7.92 12.15
CA PHE A 83 -3.75 8.05 13.37
C PHE A 83 -3.32 9.28 14.19
#